data_AF-E6X5V0-F1
#
_entry.id   AF-E6X5V0-F1
#
_cell.length_a   1.000
_cell.length_b   1.000
_cell.length_c   1.000
_cell.angle_alpha   90.00
_cell.angle_beta   90.00
_cell.angle_gamma   90.00
#
_symmetry.space_group_name_H-M   'P 1'
#
loop_
_entity.id
_entity.type
_entity.pdbx_description
1 polymer ?
#
loop_
_entity_poly.entity_id
_entity_poly.type
_entity_poly.pdbx_seq_one_letter_code
_entity_poly.pdbx_strand_id
1 'polypeptide(L)'
;MIWGITLVLLSIIAVPSLILSKKPNAKELLEKIEPYQAWIGMLFCFWGIWGIISAVLNIGWLTVAPIWWITFLAGNIVSAILGFMLGFGLINKYVLSKNENAKEKADALRAKIAPKQGKLGVIGLIVGAWMIVASFIFAI
;
A
#
# COMPACT_ATOMS: atom_id res chain seq x y z
N MET A 1 15.49 -0.15 1.90
CA MET A 1 15.36 0.29 0.50
C MET A 1 14.20 -0.37 -0.24
N ILE A 2 14.17 -1.70 -0.41
CA ILE A 2 13.15 -2.43 -1.20
C ILE A 2 11.72 -2.05 -0.79
N TRP A 3 11.39 -2.13 0.51
CA TRP A 3 10.06 -1.77 1.03
C TRP A 3 9.60 -0.34 0.68
N GLY A 4 10.52 0.62 0.69
CA GLY A 4 10.23 2.01 0.34
C GLY A 4 9.95 2.18 -1.15
N ILE A 5 10.76 1.56 -2.01
CA ILE A 5 10.55 1.58 -3.48
C ILE A 5 9.22 0.94 -3.84
N THR A 6 8.94 -0.23 -3.26
CA THR A 6 7.68 -0.96 -3.40
C THR A 6 6.48 -0.07 -3.01
N LEU A 7 6.53 0.59 -1.84
CA LEU A 7 5.47 1.50 -1.40
C LEU A 7 5.29 2.71 -2.34
N VAL A 8 6.37 3.30 -2.83
CA VAL A 8 6.31 4.42 -3.79
C VAL A 8 5.61 3.97 -5.07
N LEU A 9 6.01 2.84 -5.65
CA LEU A 9 5.41 2.33 -6.89
C LEU A 9 3.90 2.07 -6.73
N LEU A 10 3.51 1.40 -5.64
CA LEU A 10 2.10 1.17 -5.33
C LEU A 10 1.31 2.48 -5.18
N SER A 11 1.92 3.47 -4.51
CA SER A 11 1.29 4.75 -4.24
C SER A 11 1.10 5.60 -5.49
N ILE A 12 2.03 5.51 -6.46
CA ILE A 12 1.88 6.13 -7.78
C ILE A 12 0.68 5.53 -8.51
N ILE A 13 0.57 4.20 -8.55
CA ILE A 13 -0.53 3.48 -9.21
C ILE A 13 -1.87 3.77 -8.50
N ALA A 14 -1.85 3.94 -7.18
CA ALA A 14 -3.03 4.27 -6.39
C ALA A 14 -3.61 5.66 -6.65
N VAL A 15 -2.85 6.56 -7.28
CA VAL A 15 -3.26 7.95 -7.56
C VAL A 15 -3.09 8.30 -9.04
N PRO A 16 -4.02 7.85 -9.91
CA PRO A 16 -3.99 8.17 -11.34
C PRO A 16 -3.97 9.67 -11.64
N SER A 17 -4.62 10.48 -10.79
CA SER A 17 -4.67 11.94 -10.93
C SER A 17 -3.29 12.61 -10.84
N LEU A 18 -2.37 12.09 -10.01
CA LEU A 18 -1.00 12.58 -9.95
C LEU A 18 -0.24 12.28 -11.24
N ILE A 19 -0.44 11.10 -11.81
CA ILE A 19 0.20 10.70 -13.08
C ILE A 19 -0.35 11.56 -14.23
N LEU A 20 -1.67 11.68 -14.34
CA LEU A 20 -2.33 12.43 -15.41
C LEU A 20 -2.05 13.94 -15.34
N SER A 21 -1.90 14.51 -14.15
CA SER A 21 -1.54 15.93 -13.98
C SER A 21 -0.10 16.26 -14.42
N LYS A 22 0.83 15.29 -14.35
CA LYS A 22 2.22 15.46 -14.81
C LYS A 22 2.43 14.99 -16.24
N LYS A 23 1.65 14.00 -16.69
CA LYS A 23 1.76 13.40 -18.02
C LYS A 23 0.36 13.02 -18.52
N PRO A 24 -0.36 13.94 -19.20
CA PRO A 24 -1.71 13.69 -19.70
C PRO A 24 -1.79 12.48 -20.64
N ASN A 25 -0.72 12.24 -21.41
CA ASN A 25 -0.58 11.11 -22.33
C ASN A 25 -0.46 9.75 -21.64
N ALA A 26 -0.36 9.70 -20.30
CA ALA A 26 -0.26 8.45 -19.55
C ALA A 26 -1.61 7.72 -19.39
N LYS A 27 -2.72 8.32 -19.87
CA LYS A 27 -4.05 7.70 -19.81
C LYS A 27 -4.07 6.32 -20.48
N GLU A 28 -3.48 6.19 -21.67
CA GLU A 28 -3.40 4.92 -22.39
C GLU A 28 -2.57 3.87 -21.64
N LEU A 29 -1.52 4.30 -20.93
CA LEU A 29 -0.70 3.40 -20.11
C LEU A 29 -1.46 2.92 -18.86
N LEU A 30 -2.25 3.80 -18.25
CA LEU A 30 -3.09 3.46 -17.10
C LEU A 30 -4.18 2.46 -17.49
N GLU A 31 -4.84 2.64 -18.63
CA GLU A 31 -5.84 1.72 -19.17
C GLU A 31 -5.24 0.33 -19.45
N LYS A 32 -3.98 0.26 -19.91
CA LYS A 32 -3.26 -1.02 -20.08
C LYS A 32 -2.90 -1.70 -18.76
N ILE A 33 -2.65 -0.93 -17.69
CA ILE A 33 -2.29 -1.44 -16.37
C ILE A 33 -3.53 -1.80 -15.55
N GLU A 34 -4.67 -1.15 -15.78
CA GLU A 34 -5.95 -1.37 -15.10
C GLU A 34 -6.32 -2.86 -14.90
N PRO A 35 -6.24 -3.76 -15.90
CA PRO A 35 -6.53 -5.18 -15.70
C PRO A 35 -5.56 -5.88 -14.74
N TYR A 36 -4.33 -5.40 -14.62
CA TYR A 36 -3.30 -5.91 -13.70
C TYR A 36 -3.30 -5.20 -12.35
N GLN A 37 -3.90 -4.00 -12.26
CA GLN A 37 -3.91 -3.17 -11.06
C GLN A 37 -4.53 -3.90 -9.86
N ALA A 38 -5.57 -4.71 -10.10
CA ALA A 38 -6.18 -5.50 -9.05
C ALA A 38 -5.26 -6.62 -8.53
N TRP A 39 -4.47 -7.25 -9.41
CA TRP A 39 -3.50 -8.27 -9.03
C TRP A 39 -2.34 -7.66 -8.24
N ILE A 40 -1.84 -6.51 -8.69
CA ILE A 40 -0.82 -5.73 -7.98
C ILE A 40 -1.35 -5.37 -6.59
N GLY A 41 -2.55 -4.80 -6.51
CA GLY A 41 -3.15 -4.45 -5.22
C GLY A 41 -3.27 -5.64 -4.27
N MET A 42 -3.75 -6.77 -4.75
CA MET A 42 -3.86 -8.00 -3.95
C MET A 42 -2.50 -8.43 -3.38
N LEU A 43 -1.48 -8.53 -4.23
CA LEU A 43 -0.13 -8.96 -3.81
C LEU A 43 0.44 -8.02 -2.75
N PHE A 44 0.30 -6.70 -2.95
CA PHE A 44 0.80 -5.70 -2.01
C PHE A 44 -0.02 -5.60 -0.73
N CYS A 45 -1.30 -5.97 -0.76
CA CYS A 45 -2.13 -6.12 0.43
C CYS A 45 -1.55 -7.21 1.33
N PHE A 46 -1.29 -8.40 0.78
CA PHE A 46 -0.69 -9.51 1.52
C PHE A 46 0.74 -9.20 1.97
N TRP A 47 1.55 -8.59 1.10
CA TRP A 47 2.90 -8.17 1.43
C TRP A 47 2.94 -7.13 2.56
N GLY A 48 2.01 -6.16 2.54
CA GLY A 48 1.86 -5.17 3.61
C GLY A 48 1.44 -5.82 4.94
N ILE A 49 0.49 -6.75 4.92
CA ILE A 49 0.09 -7.51 6.11
C ILE A 49 1.27 -8.31 6.66
N TRP A 50 2.03 -8.98 5.79
CA TRP A 50 3.24 -9.69 6.19
C TRP A 50 4.30 -8.76 6.80
N GLY A 51 4.46 -7.56 6.26
CA GLY A 51 5.34 -6.53 6.81
C GLY A 51 4.90 -6.05 8.20
N ILE A 52 3.58 -5.91 8.44
CA ILE A 52 3.04 -5.60 9.78
C ILE A 52 3.36 -6.73 10.76
N ILE A 53 3.11 -7.99 10.37
CA ILE A 53 3.44 -9.16 11.20
C ILE A 53 4.94 -9.17 11.51
N SER A 54 5.78 -8.95 10.49
CA SER A 54 7.24 -8.87 10.64
C SER A 54 7.66 -7.76 11.60
N ALA A 55 7.01 -6.61 11.57
CA ALA A 55 7.26 -5.51 12.51
C ALA A 55 6.93 -5.93 13.95
N VAL A 56 5.78 -6.58 14.17
CA VAL A 56 5.38 -7.06 15.50
C VAL A 56 6.32 -8.16 16.00
N LEU A 57 6.74 -9.10 15.15
CA LEU A 57 7.71 -10.14 15.53
C LEU A 57 9.08 -9.55 15.87
N ASN A 58 9.44 -8.42 15.25
CA ASN A 58 10.69 -7.69 15.51
C ASN A 58 10.46 -6.47 16.40
N ILE A 59 9.55 -6.55 17.37
CA ILE A 59 9.27 -5.44 18.31
C ILE A 59 10.52 -4.99 19.08
N GLY A 60 11.51 -5.86 19.24
CA GLY A 60 12.82 -5.52 19.83
C GLY A 60 13.56 -4.39 19.11
N TRP A 61 13.23 -4.08 17.85
CA TRP A 61 13.82 -2.91 17.19
C TRP A 61 13.35 -1.58 17.77
N LEU A 62 12.25 -1.55 18.55
CA LEU A 62 11.84 -0.34 19.26
C LEU A 62 12.88 0.15 20.26
N THR A 63 13.70 -0.74 20.83
CA THR A 63 14.72 -0.34 21.80
C THR A 63 16.01 0.15 21.15
N VAL A 64 16.28 -0.26 19.92
CA VAL A 64 17.54 0.03 19.20
C VAL A 64 17.34 1.12 18.14
N ALA A 65 16.24 1.03 17.38
CA ALA A 65 15.92 1.92 16.26
C ALA A 65 14.41 2.22 16.20
N PRO A 66 13.85 2.92 17.22
CA PRO A 66 12.41 3.18 17.32
C PRO A 66 11.84 3.92 16.11
N ILE A 67 12.59 4.89 15.57
CA ILE A 67 12.18 5.66 14.39
C ILE A 67 12.04 4.76 13.17
N TRP A 68 12.99 3.85 12.96
CA TRP A 68 12.94 2.89 11.85
C TRP A 68 11.78 1.91 12.01
N TRP A 69 11.58 1.37 13.21
CA TRP A 69 10.48 0.45 13.46
C TRP A 69 9.11 1.09 13.21
N ILE A 70 8.88 2.30 13.74
CA ILE A 70 7.63 3.05 13.54
C ILE A 70 7.41 3.34 12.06
N THR A 71 8.47 3.78 11.36
CA THR A 71 8.43 4.06 9.93
C THR A 71 8.08 2.80 9.12
N PHE A 72 8.72 1.68 9.45
CA PHE A 72 8.49 0.40 8.78
C PHE A 72 7.06 -0.09 9.00
N LEU A 73 6.56 0.01 10.22
CA LEU A 73 5.16 -0.34 10.53
C LEU A 73 4.19 0.56 9.76
N ALA A 74 4.38 1.88 9.81
CA ALA A 74 3.52 2.85 9.12
C ALA A 74 3.50 2.61 7.60
N GLY A 75 4.67 2.39 6.99
CA GLY A 75 4.78 2.10 5.56
C GLY A 75 4.03 0.83 5.15
N ASN A 76 4.13 -0.23 5.95
CA ASN A 76 3.43 -1.48 5.69
C ASN A 76 1.91 -1.37 5.92
N ILE A 77 1.46 -0.57 6.88
CA ILE A 77 0.04 -0.23 7.06
C ILE A 77 -0.49 0.48 5.82
N VAL A 78 0.22 1.50 5.32
CA VAL A 78 -0.19 2.22 4.11
C VAL A 78 -0.18 1.29 2.89
N SER A 79 0.83 0.44 2.75
CA SER A 79 0.89 -0.59 1.69
C SER A 79 -0.29 -1.54 1.74
N ALA A 80 -0.65 -2.02 2.93
CA ALA A 80 -1.78 -2.93 3.11
C ALA A 80 -3.10 -2.24 2.74
N ILE A 81 -3.30 -1.00 3.17
CA ILE A 81 -4.52 -0.22 2.87
C ILE A 81 -4.62 0.08 1.36
N LEU A 82 -3.56 0.57 0.73
CA LEU A 82 -3.55 0.88 -0.70
C LEU A 82 -3.68 -0.39 -1.54
N GLY A 83 -2.99 -1.46 -1.15
CA GLY A 83 -3.10 -2.77 -1.78
C GLY A 83 -4.51 -3.32 -1.69
N PHE A 84 -5.14 -3.26 -0.51
CA PHE A 84 -6.53 -3.64 -0.32
C PHE A 84 -7.48 -2.85 -1.23
N MET A 85 -7.31 -1.52 -1.31
CA MET A 85 -8.15 -0.66 -2.14
C MET A 85 -8.04 -0.98 -3.63
N LEU A 86 -6.81 -1.19 -4.12
CA LEU A 86 -6.52 -1.52 -5.50
C LEU A 86 -6.95 -2.96 -5.86
N GLY A 87 -6.70 -3.90 -4.95
CA GLY A 87 -6.95 -5.33 -5.15
C GLY A 87 -8.33 -5.80 -4.73
N PHE A 88 -9.18 -4.91 -4.20
CA PHE A 88 -10.45 -5.27 -3.57
C PHE A 88 -11.32 -6.17 -4.44
N GLY A 89 -11.40 -5.92 -5.75
CA GLY A 89 -12.22 -6.73 -6.66
C GLY A 89 -11.81 -8.21 -6.63
N LEU A 90 -10.50 -8.49 -6.68
CA LEU A 90 -9.98 -9.85 -6.61
C LEU A 90 -10.00 -10.41 -5.18
N ILE A 91 -9.70 -9.58 -4.16
CA ILE A 91 -9.75 -9.99 -2.75
C ILE A 91 -11.18 -10.41 -2.39
N ASN A 92 -12.18 -9.64 -2.81
CA ASN A 92 -13.57 -9.96 -2.60
C ASN A 92 -13.97 -11.26 -3.31
N LYS A 93 -13.55 -11.42 -4.58
CA LYS A 93 -13.85 -12.61 -5.38
C LYS A 93 -13.22 -13.90 -4.84
N TYR A 94 -11.95 -13.87 -4.45
CA TYR A 94 -11.18 -15.08 -4.14
C TYR A 94 -11.01 -15.36 -2.63
N VAL A 95 -11.04 -14.32 -1.79
CA VAL A 95 -10.76 -14.44 -0.35
C VAL A 95 -12.04 -14.27 0.47
N LEU A 96 -12.81 -13.21 0.22
CA LEU A 96 -13.96 -12.84 1.07
C LEU A 96 -15.28 -13.48 0.62
N SER A 97 -15.39 -13.96 -0.62
CA SER A 97 -16.60 -14.58 -1.17
C SER A 97 -17.11 -15.79 -0.38
N LYS A 98 -16.25 -16.40 0.44
CA LYS A 98 -16.57 -17.54 1.29
C LYS A 98 -17.16 -17.16 2.65
N ASN A 99 -17.22 -15.86 2.99
CA ASN A 99 -17.70 -15.39 4.30
C ASN A 99 -18.45 -14.06 4.15
N GLU A 100 -19.78 -14.10 4.26
CA GLU A 100 -20.65 -12.93 4.11
C GLU A 100 -20.34 -11.82 5.13
N ASN A 101 -20.10 -12.18 6.39
CA ASN A 101 -19.71 -11.22 7.44
C ASN A 101 -18.38 -10.51 7.12
N ALA A 102 -17.41 -11.24 6.55
CA ALA A 102 -16.12 -10.66 6.17
C ALA A 102 -16.25 -9.74 4.95
N LYS A 103 -17.11 -10.12 4.00
CA LYS A 103 -17.43 -9.34 2.81
C LYS A 103 -18.10 -8.01 3.18
N GLU A 104 -19.13 -8.03 4.00
CA GLU A 104 -19.82 -6.80 4.46
C GLU A 104 -18.87 -5.83 5.16
N LYS A 105 -18.01 -6.34 6.06
CA LYS A 105 -17.00 -5.53 6.74
C LYS A 105 -16.01 -4.92 5.75
N ALA A 106 -15.59 -5.68 4.76
CA ALA A 106 -14.66 -5.22 3.74
C ALA A 106 -15.30 -4.16 2.83
N ASP A 107 -16.55 -4.35 2.41
CA ASP A 107 -17.31 -3.37 1.63
C ASP A 107 -17.50 -2.06 2.43
N ALA A 108 -17.86 -2.16 3.71
CA ALA A 108 -17.96 -1.00 4.60
C ALA A 108 -16.61 -0.29 4.80
N LEU A 109 -15.51 -1.04 4.92
CA LEU A 109 -14.16 -0.50 5.01
C LEU A 109 -13.77 0.23 3.73
N ARG A 110 -14.01 -0.39 2.57
CA ARG A 110 -13.74 0.20 1.26
C ARG A 110 -14.52 1.50 1.08
N ALA A 111 -15.81 1.53 1.43
CA ALA A 111 -16.64 2.73 1.33
C ALA A 111 -16.06 3.91 2.14
N LYS A 112 -15.48 3.64 3.31
CA LYS A 112 -14.81 4.66 4.14
C LYS A 112 -13.48 5.14 3.57
N ILE A 113 -12.72 4.24 2.93
CA ILE A 113 -11.35 4.51 2.47
C ILE A 113 -11.31 5.05 1.03
N ALA A 114 -12.21 4.61 0.15
CA ALA A 114 -12.33 5.07 -1.25
C ALA A 114 -12.21 6.59 -1.44
N PRO A 115 -12.98 7.44 -0.73
CA PRO A 115 -12.86 8.89 -0.90
C PRO A 115 -11.50 9.46 -0.45
N LYS A 116 -10.75 8.71 0.36
CA LYS A 116 -9.43 9.10 0.88
C LYS A 116 -8.28 8.44 0.14
N GLN A 117 -8.53 7.57 -0.85
CA GLN A 117 -7.49 6.81 -1.56
C GLN A 117 -6.42 7.73 -2.17
N GLY A 118 -6.82 8.84 -2.80
CA GLY A 118 -5.89 9.81 -3.36
C GLY A 118 -4.95 10.42 -2.30
N LYS A 119 -5.50 10.79 -1.14
CA LYS A 119 -4.72 11.33 -0.01
C LYS A 119 -3.80 10.27 0.59
N LEU A 120 -4.28 9.03 0.71
CA LEU A 120 -3.49 7.89 1.21
C LEU A 120 -2.34 7.54 0.26
N GLY A 121 -2.55 7.65 -1.05
CA GLY A 121 -1.47 7.47 -2.01
C GLY A 121 -0.40 8.55 -1.89
N VAL A 122 -0.79 9.82 -1.71
CA VAL A 122 0.20 10.88 -1.42
C VAL A 122 0.98 10.59 -0.13
N ILE A 123 0.30 10.16 0.94
CA ILE A 123 0.96 9.74 2.17
C ILE A 123 1.92 8.59 1.92
N GLY A 124 1.52 7.60 1.12
CA GLY A 124 2.37 6.48 0.73
C GLY A 124 3.61 6.90 -0.04
N LEU A 125 3.53 7.93 -0.89
CA LEU A 125 4.70 8.52 -1.56
C LEU A 125 5.66 9.16 -0.54
N ILE A 126 5.14 9.95 0.40
CA ILE A 126 5.95 10.62 1.42
C ILE A 126 6.64 9.59 2.32
N VAL A 127 5.87 8.62 2.82
CA VAL A 127 6.39 7.55 3.69
C VAL A 127 7.37 6.68 2.93
N GLY A 128 7.10 6.33 1.67
CA GLY A 128 8.00 5.55 0.83
C GLY A 128 9.32 6.26 0.54
N ALA A 129 9.28 7.57 0.22
CA ALA A 129 10.48 8.38 0.06
C ALA A 129 11.30 8.45 1.35
N TRP A 130 10.63 8.68 2.49
CA TRP A 130 11.28 8.64 3.80
C TRP A 130 11.89 7.28 4.10
N MET A 131 11.22 6.17 3.81
CA MET A 131 11.75 4.81 3.98
C MET A 131 13.01 4.55 3.15
N ILE A 132 13.11 5.12 1.95
CA ILE A 132 14.32 5.03 1.12
C ILE A 132 15.46 5.79 1.81
N VAL A 133 15.24 7.06 2.17
CA VAL A 133 16.24 7.91 2.85
C VAL A 133 16.67 7.29 4.18
N ALA A 134 15.72 6.88 5.02
CA ALA A 134 15.97 6.22 6.29
C ALA A 134 16.76 4.92 6.11
N SER A 135 16.55 4.18 5.02
CA SER A 135 17.35 2.98 4.76
C SER A 135 18.80 3.23 4.37
N PHE A 136 19.15 4.45 3.94
CA PHE A 136 20.54 4.87 3.78
C PHE A 136 21.14 5.40 5.07
N ILE A 137 20.34 6.08 5.91
CA ILE A 137 20.77 6.66 7.19
C ILE A 137 20.98 5.57 8.26
N PHE A 138 20.05 4.62 8.33
CA PHE A 138 20.08 3.49 9.27
C PHE A 138 20.67 2.23 8.63
N ALA A 139 21.38 2.37 7.50
CA ALA A 139 22.19 1.30 6.94
C ALA A 139 23.28 0.94 7.96
N ILE A 140 23.05 -0.17 8.67
CA ILE A 140 24.12 -1.01 9.21
C ILE A 140 24.63 -1.87 8.06
#